data_AF-A0A2W4L5S1-F1
#
_entry.id   AF-A0A2W4L5S1-F1
#
_cell.length_a   1.000
_cell.length_b   1.000
_cell.length_c   1.000
_cell.angle_alpha   90.00
_cell.angle_beta   90.00
_cell.angle_gamma   90.00
#
_symmetry.space_group_name_H-M   'P 1'
#
loop_
_entity.id
_entity.type
_entity.pdbx_description
1 polymer ?
#
loop_
_entity_poly.entity_id
_entity_poly.type
_entity_poly.pdbx_seq_one_letter_code
_entity_poly.pdbx_strand_id
1 'polypeptide(L)' 'MAASLAGENVAHAASVVHAHRALWSSPAHRANMLSPHFDSIGIGVVRDAKGSFWVCQLFTRTPPSAGVTPHP' A
#
# COMPACT_ATOMS: atom_id res chain seq x y z
N MET A 1 10.10 11.07 -9.89
CA MET A 1 10.74 10.02 -9.07
C MET A 1 10.28 8.67 -9.58
N ALA A 2 11.20 7.79 -9.97
CA ALA A 2 10.86 6.41 -10.34
C ALA A 2 10.99 5.52 -9.10
N ALA A 3 10.01 4.67 -8.81
CA ALA A 3 10.13 3.66 -7.77
C ALA A 3 11.00 2.50 -8.29
N SER A 4 11.93 1.98 -7.46
CA SER A 4 12.75 0.82 -7.84
C SER A 4 12.05 -0.52 -7.59
N LEU A 5 10.97 -0.52 -6.81
CA LEU A 5 10.10 -1.67 -6.55
C LEU A 5 8.69 -1.16 -6.24
N ALA A 6 7.67 -1.90 -6.68
CA ALA A 6 6.27 -1.61 -6.36
C ALA A 6 5.52 -2.90 -6.00
N GLY A 7 4.52 -2.78 -5.13
CA GLY A 7 3.59 -3.84 -4.75
C GLY A 7 2.19 -3.27 -4.52
N GLU A 8 1.16 -4.10 -4.72
CA GLU A 8 -0.24 -3.68 -4.56
C GLU A 8 -1.02 -4.72 -3.77
N ASN A 9 -1.89 -4.25 -2.87
CA ASN A 9 -2.99 -5.01 -2.33
C ASN A 9 -4.30 -4.31 -2.66
N VAL A 10 -5.34 -5.08 -2.99
CA VAL A 10 -6.70 -4.55 -3.20
C VAL A 10 -7.73 -5.41 -2.49
N ALA A 11 -8.71 -4.77 -1.87
CA ALA A 11 -9.87 -5.45 -1.28
C ALA A 11 -11.17 -4.69 -1.56
N HIS A 12 -12.24 -5.46 -1.73
CA HIS A 12 -13.61 -4.96 -1.76
C HIS A 12 -14.38 -5.58 -0.60
N ALA A 13 -14.99 -4.75 0.25
CA ALA A 13 -15.71 -5.25 1.43
C ALA A 13 -16.80 -4.28 1.90
N ALA A 14 -17.74 -4.78 2.70
CA ALA A 14 -18.83 -3.97 3.27
C ALA A 14 -18.36 -2.88 4.27
N SER A 15 -17.11 -2.95 4.75
CA SER A 15 -16.52 -1.93 5.61
C SER A 15 -15.00 -1.89 5.42
N VAL A 16 -14.37 -0.76 5.74
CA VAL A 16 -12.91 -0.61 5.71
C VAL A 16 -12.22 -1.59 6.66
N VAL A 17 -12.81 -1.86 7.82
CA VAL A 17 -12.28 -2.84 8.80
C VAL A 17 -12.29 -4.25 8.21
N HIS A 18 -13.37 -4.64 7.51
CA HIS A 18 -13.42 -5.93 6.85
C HIS A 18 -12.43 -6.02 5.68
N ALA A 19 -12.27 -4.95 4.90
CA ALA A 19 -11.25 -4.88 3.84
C ALA A 19 -9.85 -5.11 4.44
N HIS A 20 -9.50 -4.38 5.51
CA HIS A 20 -8.21 -4.56 6.18
C HIS A 20 -8.02 -5.99 6.73
N ARG A 21 -9.05 -6.56 7.39
CA ARG A 21 -8.98 -7.95 7.89
C ARG A 21 -8.78 -8.97 6.76
N ALA A 22 -9.44 -8.78 5.62
CA ALA A 22 -9.30 -9.67 4.45
C ALA A 22 -7.90 -9.56 3.84
N LEU A 23 -7.35 -8.34 3.73
CA LEU A 23 -5.97 -8.13 3.31
C LEU A 23 -5.00 -8.75 4.32
N TRP A 24 -5.22 -8.56 5.62
CA TRP A 24 -4.36 -9.13 6.64
C TRP A 24 -4.43 -10.65 6.67
N SER A 25 -5.60 -11.28 6.47
CA SER A 25 -5.76 -12.74 6.55
C SER A 25 -5.14 -13.47 5.36
N SER A 26 -5.05 -12.83 4.18
CA SER A 26 -4.38 -13.36 3.00
C SER A 26 -2.86 -13.37 3.16
N PRO A 27 -2.18 -14.54 3.05
CA PRO A 27 -0.73 -14.62 3.15
C PRO A 27 0.01 -13.75 2.12
N ALA A 28 -0.46 -13.71 0.87
CA ALA A 28 0.16 -12.92 -0.19
C ALA A 28 0.04 -11.41 0.08
N HIS A 29 -1.12 -10.92 0.49
CA HIS A 29 -1.31 -9.51 0.82
C HIS A 29 -0.56 -9.11 2.09
N ARG A 30 -0.54 -9.99 3.10
CA ARG A 30 0.26 -9.79 4.32
C ARG A 30 1.76 -9.73 4.01
N ALA A 31 2.25 -10.52 3.05
CA ALA A 31 3.64 -10.47 2.62
C ALA A 31 4.02 -9.09 2.09
N ASN A 32 3.16 -8.42 1.31
CA ASN A 32 3.41 -7.04 0.89
C ASN A 32 3.48 -6.07 2.09
N MET A 33 2.55 -6.19 3.05
CA MET A 33 2.52 -5.33 4.25
C MET A 33 3.73 -5.48 5.17
N LEU A 34 4.28 -6.69 5.28
CA LEU A 34 5.40 -7.00 6.16
C LEU A 34 6.75 -6.98 5.45
N SER A 35 6.76 -6.76 4.13
CA SER A 35 7.99 -6.81 3.35
C SER A 35 8.92 -5.65 3.71
N PRO A 36 10.15 -5.92 4.18
CA PRO A 36 11.14 -4.88 4.42
C PRO A 36 11.68 -4.27 3.11
N HIS A 37 11.25 -4.78 1.94
CA HIS A 37 11.62 -4.23 0.65
C HIS A 37 10.84 -2.97 0.29
N PHE A 38 9.74 -2.66 0.97
CA PHE A 38 8.99 -1.43 0.80
C PHE A 38 9.29 -0.47 1.95
N ASP A 39 9.42 0.83 1.64
CA ASP A 39 9.68 1.89 2.63
C ASP A 39 8.58 2.96 2.66
N SER A 40 7.68 2.91 1.67
CA SER A 40 6.63 3.91 1.46
C SER A 40 5.32 3.21 1.12
N ILE A 41 4.20 3.77 1.57
CA ILE A 41 2.85 3.27 1.26
C ILE A 41 1.88 4.43 1.01
N GLY A 42 1.05 4.30 -0.02
CA GLY A 42 -0.14 5.10 -0.25
C GLY A 42 -1.39 4.25 -0.12
N ILE A 43 -2.45 4.79 0.49
CA ILE A 43 -3.72 4.08 0.69
C ILE A 43 -4.86 4.88 0.08
N GLY A 44 -5.61 4.25 -0.82
CA GLY A 44 -6.84 4.79 -1.40
C GLY A 44 -8.06 4.03 -0.89
N VAL A 45 -9.11 4.76 -0.51
CA VAL A 45 -10.39 4.18 -0.07
C VAL A 45 -11.52 4.87 -0.83
N VAL A 46 -12.35 4.11 -1.51
CA VAL A 46 -13.51 4.62 -2.26
C VAL A 46 -14.74 3.81 -1.89
N ARG A 47 -15.85 4.51 -1.59
CA ARG A 47 -17.16 3.88 -1.41
C ARG A 47 -17.89 3.81 -2.75
N ASP A 48 -18.32 2.63 -3.14
CA ASP A 48 -19.09 2.44 -4.38
C ASP A 48 -20.57 2.80 -4.21
N ALA A 49 -21.31 2.80 -5.32
CA ALA A 49 -22.74 3.12 -5.35
C ALA A 49 -23.62 2.14 -4.53
N LYS A 50 -23.14 0.92 -4.28
CA LYS A 50 -23.83 -0.10 -3.46
C LYS A 50 -23.48 0.04 -1.97
N GLY A 51 -22.58 0.96 -1.64
CA GLY A 51 -22.17 1.28 -0.29
C GLY A 51 -21.05 0.43 0.27
N SER A 52 -20.47 -0.46 -0.54
CA SER A 52 -19.25 -1.20 -0.22
C SER A 52 -18.01 -0.35 -0.46
N PHE A 53 -16.87 -0.78 0.05
CA PHE A 53 -15.61 -0.07 -0.03
C PHE A 53 -14.59 -0.82 -0.87
N TRP A 54 -13.97 -0.13 -1.80
CA TRP A 54 -12.71 -0.51 -2.41
C TRP A 54 -11.56 0.11 -1.60
N VAL A 55 -10.59 -0.71 -1.23
CA VAL A 55 -9.36 -0.29 -0.55
C VAL A 55 -8.18 -0.78 -1.39
N CYS A 56 -7.30 0.14 -1.76
CA CYS A 56 -6.02 -0.17 -2.40
C CYS A 56 -4.87 0.30 -1.50
N GLN A 57 -3.87 -0.55 -1.33
CA GLN A 57 -2.59 -0.24 -0.70
C GLN A 57 -1.50 -0.36 -1.76
N LEU A 58 -0.86 0.76 -2.10
CA LEU A 58 0.27 0.79 -3.01
C LEU A 58 1.55 0.93 -2.19
N PHE A 59 2.44 -0.04 -2.29
CA PHE A 59 3.73 -0.06 -1.63
C PHE A 59 4.83 0.26 -2.63
N THR A 60 5.78 1.09 -2.23
CA THR A 60 6.94 1.41 -3.08
C THR A 60 8.24 1.38 -2.28
N ARG A 61 9.33 1.19 -3.01
CA ARG A 61 10.67 1.58 -2.57
C ARG A 61 11.09 2.80 -3.36
N THR A 62 11.32 3.90 -2.66
CA THR A 62 11.96 5.05 -3.28
C THR A 62 13.46 4.76 -3.34
N PRO A 63 14.13 4.88 -4.50
CA PRO A 63 15.58 4.84 -4.54
C PRO A 63 16.12 5.89 -3.56
N PRO A 64 17.23 5.64 -2.85
CA PRO A 64 17.86 6.67 -2.03
C PRO A 64 18.02 7.93 -2.90
N SER A 65 17.52 9.07 -2.40
CA SER A 65 17.61 10.34 -3.11
C SER A 65 19.08 10.57 -3.50
N ALA A 66 19.36 10.79 -4.78
CA ALA A 66 20.69 11.19 -5.22
C ALA A 66 21.06 12.48 -4.47
N GLY A 67 21.98 12.36 -3.51
CA GLY A 67 22.56 13.37 -2.64
C GLY A 67 21.87 14.74 -2.57
N VAL A 68 21.07 14.96 -1.54
CA VAL A 68 21.10 16.29 -0.90
C VAL A 68 22.42 16.32 -0.13
N THR A 69 23.44 16.95 -0.69
CA THR A 69 24.58 17.40 0.10
C THR A 69 24.06 18.43 1.11
N PRO A 70 24.17 18.21 2.42
CA PRO A 70 23.86 19.25 3.39
C PRO A 70 24.78 20.44 3.12
N HIS A 71 24.19 21.63 2.96
CA HIS A 71 24.95 22.87 2.91
C HIS A 71 25.49 23.15 4.32
N PRO A 72 26.75 23.61 4.48
CA PRO A 72 27.36 23.88 5.79
C PRO A 72 26.54 24.84 6.66
#